data_AF-A0A954BUK4-F1
#
_entry.id   AF-A0A954BUK4-F1
#
_cell.length_a   1.000
_cell.length_b   1.000
_cell.length_c   1.000
_cell.angle_alpha   90.00
_cell.angle_beta   90.00
_cell.angle_gamma   90.00
#
_symmetry.space_group_name_H-M   'P 1'
#
loop_
_entity.id
_entity.type
_entity.pdbx_description
1 polymer ?
#
loop_
_entity_poly.entity_id
_entity_poly.type
_entity_poly.pdbx_seq_one_letter_code
_entity_poly.pdbx_strand_id
1 'polypeptide(L)'
;MANKTLFKGTRGKLLRNSDTRNRAGGRAYAFDGKHALAQYVATGCLSNTFYADAGEQLGDVLAFAFKADAGFVAKAAVYAREQAHMKDTPALLAAVLATRDVALLRKVFMRVVDNGRMLRNFVQILRSGVTGRKSLGTAPKRLVLDWLAQRDDAQLLADSVGNDPSLADVIKMVHPKPADAARAALYAYLIGRDHDAALLPAVVRQYEAFKRGDTLDVPGVPFQLLTSLPLGPQDWVEIAKRAKWQMTRMNLNTFARHGVFERDWVARMV
;
A
#
# COMPACT_ATOMS: atom_id res chain seq x y z
N MET A 1 45.21 -51.43 -9.90
CA MET A 1 44.03 -50.58 -9.63
C MET A 1 44.45 -49.12 -9.67
N ALA A 2 43.81 -48.25 -10.45
CA ALA A 2 44.19 -46.84 -10.51
C ALA A 2 43.91 -46.14 -9.17
N ASN A 3 44.86 -45.32 -8.70
CA ASN A 3 44.75 -44.58 -7.45
C ASN A 3 43.68 -43.48 -7.56
N LYS A 4 42.47 -43.77 -7.09
CA LYS A 4 41.31 -42.86 -7.19
C LYS A 4 41.45 -41.58 -6.36
N THR A 5 42.45 -41.49 -5.49
CA THR A 5 42.78 -40.28 -4.71
C THR A 5 43.62 -39.30 -5.53
N LEU A 6 44.54 -39.81 -6.37
CA LEU A 6 45.41 -39.03 -7.24
C LEU A 6 44.79 -38.75 -8.63
N PHE A 7 43.99 -39.67 -9.16
CA PHE A 7 43.38 -39.58 -10.49
C PHE A 7 41.88 -39.23 -10.44
N LYS A 8 41.49 -38.27 -9.59
CA LYS A 8 40.10 -37.76 -9.57
C LYS A 8 39.81 -37.01 -10.87
N GLY A 9 38.79 -37.44 -11.60
CA GLY A 9 38.35 -36.79 -12.83
C GLY A 9 37.99 -35.31 -12.62
N THR A 10 38.29 -34.48 -13.61
CA THR A 10 38.13 -33.01 -13.63
C THR A 10 36.70 -32.51 -13.46
N ARG A 11 35.68 -33.38 -13.46
CA ARG A 11 34.26 -33.01 -13.26
C ARG A 11 34.03 -32.19 -11.99
N GLY A 12 34.74 -32.47 -10.89
CA GLY A 12 34.62 -31.71 -9.65
C GLY A 12 35.27 -30.32 -9.70
N LYS A 13 36.29 -30.10 -10.55
CA LYS A 13 36.93 -28.78 -10.75
C LYS A 13 36.10 -27.86 -11.64
N LEU A 14 35.19 -28.40 -12.46
CA LEU A 14 34.33 -27.65 -13.37
C LEU A 14 33.04 -27.13 -12.71
N LEU A 15 32.67 -27.67 -11.55
CA LEU A 15 31.53 -27.19 -10.77
C LEU A 15 31.99 -26.03 -9.89
N ARG A 16 31.27 -24.91 -9.96
CA ARG A 16 31.54 -23.75 -9.11
C ARG A 16 31.38 -24.16 -7.64
N ASN A 17 32.34 -23.84 -6.80
CA ASN A 17 32.20 -24.08 -5.36
C ASN A 17 31.06 -23.21 -4.81
N SER A 18 30.31 -23.76 -3.86
CA SER A 18 29.35 -22.98 -3.08
C SER A 18 30.07 -21.83 -2.39
N ASP A 19 29.53 -20.62 -2.52
CA ASP A 19 30.12 -19.39 -1.95
C ASP A 19 29.34 -18.87 -0.73
N THR A 20 28.25 -19.54 -0.34
CA THR A 20 27.48 -19.21 0.86
C THR A 20 26.78 -20.43 1.46
N ARG A 21 26.04 -20.21 2.55
CA ARG A 21 25.11 -21.19 3.15
C ARG A 21 23.70 -20.62 3.19
N ASN A 22 22.70 -21.48 3.03
CA ASN A 22 21.32 -21.08 3.26
C ASN A 22 21.02 -20.94 4.77
N ARG A 23 19.82 -20.45 5.10
CA ARG A 23 19.40 -20.25 6.50
C ARG A 23 19.22 -21.55 7.31
N ALA A 24 19.25 -22.73 6.66
CA ALA A 24 19.28 -24.05 7.30
C ALA A 24 20.71 -24.62 7.42
N GLY A 25 21.75 -23.84 7.09
CA GLY A 25 23.16 -24.24 7.17
C GLY A 25 23.68 -25.08 6.00
N GLY A 26 22.84 -25.39 5.00
CA GLY A 26 23.25 -26.13 3.80
C GLY A 26 24.09 -25.28 2.84
N ARG A 27 24.93 -25.91 2.01
CA ARG A 27 25.74 -25.23 0.97
C ARG A 27 24.82 -24.58 -0.08
N ALA A 28 25.11 -23.33 -0.46
CA ALA A 28 24.30 -22.56 -1.40
C ALA A 28 25.17 -21.62 -2.25
N TYR A 29 24.51 -20.89 -3.17
CA TYR A 29 25.13 -19.84 -3.98
C TYR A 29 24.46 -18.50 -3.69
N ALA A 30 25.26 -17.46 -3.45
CA ALA A 30 24.75 -16.13 -3.21
C ALA A 30 24.14 -15.53 -4.49
N PHE A 31 22.95 -14.93 -4.37
CA PHE A 31 22.43 -14.11 -5.44
C PHE A 31 23.26 -12.83 -5.57
N ASP A 32 23.35 -12.31 -6.80
CA ASP A 32 23.81 -10.94 -6.99
C ASP A 32 22.84 -9.96 -6.32
N GLY A 33 23.32 -8.79 -5.91
CA GLY A 33 22.53 -7.85 -5.11
C GLY A 33 21.25 -7.37 -5.81
N LYS A 34 21.24 -7.26 -7.15
CA LYS A 34 20.05 -6.84 -7.89
C LYS A 34 19.02 -7.97 -7.94
N HIS A 35 19.46 -9.20 -8.16
CA HIS A 35 18.61 -10.38 -8.13
C HIS A 35 18.04 -10.61 -6.72
N ALA A 36 18.87 -10.53 -5.67
CA ALA A 36 18.39 -10.65 -4.30
C ALA A 36 17.30 -9.63 -3.99
N LEU A 37 17.50 -8.36 -4.37
CA LEU A 37 16.48 -7.32 -4.22
C LEU A 37 15.22 -7.63 -5.04
N ALA A 38 15.37 -8.05 -6.30
CA ALA A 38 14.23 -8.39 -7.17
C ALA A 38 13.39 -9.55 -6.59
N GLN A 39 14.04 -10.55 -6.00
CA GLN A 39 13.36 -11.65 -5.32
C GLN A 39 12.50 -11.11 -4.17
N TYR A 40 13.09 -10.32 -3.26
CA TYR A 40 12.33 -9.71 -2.17
C TYR A 40 11.22 -8.77 -2.65
N VAL A 41 11.43 -8.06 -3.75
CA VAL A 41 10.42 -7.21 -4.38
C VAL A 41 9.23 -8.00 -4.90
N ALA A 42 9.46 -9.19 -5.45
CA ALA A 42 8.41 -10.01 -6.04
C ALA A 42 7.74 -10.95 -5.04
N THR A 43 8.42 -11.37 -3.97
CA THR A 43 7.93 -12.42 -3.06
C THR A 43 8.03 -12.07 -1.57
N GLY A 44 8.74 -11.00 -1.22
CA GLY A 44 8.93 -10.58 0.16
C GLY A 44 7.76 -9.75 0.68
N CYS A 45 7.13 -10.22 1.76
CA CYS A 45 5.99 -9.56 2.39
C CYS A 45 6.37 -8.77 3.66
N LEU A 46 7.66 -8.65 4.01
CA LEU A 46 8.13 -8.04 5.26
C LEU A 46 7.41 -8.61 6.49
N SER A 47 7.24 -9.93 6.50
CA SER A 47 6.58 -10.72 7.54
C SER A 47 7.42 -11.93 7.89
N ASN A 48 7.17 -12.56 9.04
CA ASN A 48 7.87 -13.78 9.41
C ASN A 48 7.68 -14.88 8.36
N THR A 49 8.77 -15.61 8.09
CA THR A 49 8.82 -16.81 7.25
C THR A 49 9.42 -17.94 8.07
N PHE A 50 9.44 -19.16 7.51
CA PHE A 50 9.98 -20.33 8.21
C PHE A 50 11.43 -20.14 8.70
N TYR A 51 12.26 -19.42 7.94
CA TYR A 51 13.68 -19.27 8.23
C TYR A 51 14.13 -17.85 8.55
N ALA A 52 13.23 -16.87 8.56
CA ALA A 52 13.59 -15.49 8.90
C ALA A 52 12.41 -14.69 9.38
N ASP A 53 12.69 -13.79 10.31
CA ASP A 53 11.70 -12.83 10.80
C ASP A 53 11.57 -11.60 9.89
N ALA A 54 10.58 -10.76 10.22
CA ALA A 54 10.29 -9.53 9.49
C ALA A 54 11.43 -8.49 9.58
N GLY A 55 12.15 -8.42 10.70
CA GLY A 55 13.24 -7.48 10.92
C GLY A 55 14.47 -7.83 10.08
N GLU A 56 14.82 -9.13 10.01
CA GLU A 56 15.88 -9.63 9.13
C GLU A 56 15.58 -9.34 7.66
N GLN A 57 14.33 -9.59 7.21
CA GLN A 57 13.94 -9.25 5.84
C GLN A 57 14.01 -7.76 5.55
N LEU A 58 13.56 -6.92 6.48
CA LEU A 58 13.69 -5.47 6.35
C LEU A 58 15.17 -5.06 6.21
N GLY A 59 16.03 -5.63 7.06
CA GLY A 59 17.47 -5.41 7.02
C GLY A 59 18.09 -5.80 5.68
N ASP A 60 17.76 -6.98 5.17
CA ASP A 60 18.22 -7.49 3.88
C ASP A 60 17.77 -6.57 2.73
N VAL A 61 16.47 -6.23 2.68
CA VAL A 61 15.92 -5.36 1.62
C VAL A 61 16.58 -3.99 1.64
N LEU A 62 16.76 -3.38 2.81
CA LEU A 62 17.48 -2.10 2.94
C LEU A 62 18.93 -2.25 2.48
N ALA A 63 19.65 -3.28 2.92
CA ALA A 63 21.03 -3.50 2.54
C ALA A 63 21.20 -3.63 1.01
N PHE A 64 20.33 -4.41 0.36
CA PHE A 64 20.36 -4.53 -1.10
C PHE A 64 19.91 -3.23 -1.80
N ALA A 65 18.87 -2.57 -1.30
CA ALA A 65 18.36 -1.34 -1.87
C ALA A 65 19.37 -0.19 -1.78
N PHE A 66 20.16 -0.07 -0.69
CA PHE A 66 21.20 0.95 -0.55
C PHE A 66 22.44 0.66 -1.41
N LYS A 67 22.76 -0.62 -1.66
CA LYS A 67 23.88 -1.01 -2.53
C LYS A 67 23.55 -0.97 -4.01
N ALA A 68 22.29 -1.18 -4.37
CA ALA A 68 21.85 -1.16 -5.77
C ALA A 68 21.91 0.25 -6.37
N ASP A 69 22.03 0.31 -7.70
CA ASP A 69 21.82 1.52 -8.49
C ASP A 69 20.43 2.12 -8.20
N ALA A 70 20.36 3.45 -8.03
CA ALA A 70 19.11 4.12 -7.68
C ALA A 70 18.04 3.97 -8.79
N GLY A 71 18.47 3.95 -10.06
CA GLY A 71 17.59 3.69 -11.20
C GLY A 71 16.96 2.29 -11.15
N PHE A 72 17.72 1.28 -10.72
CA PHE A 72 17.20 -0.06 -10.47
C PHE A 72 16.18 -0.07 -9.32
N VAL A 73 16.48 0.60 -8.20
CA VAL A 73 15.55 0.70 -7.05
C VAL A 73 14.23 1.35 -7.47
N ALA A 74 14.29 2.41 -8.29
CA ALA A 74 13.11 3.09 -8.82
C ALA A 74 12.25 2.17 -9.71
N LYS A 75 12.88 1.44 -10.64
CA LYS A 75 12.17 0.44 -11.47
C LYS A 75 11.57 -0.68 -10.64
N ALA A 76 12.31 -1.16 -9.64
CA ALA A 76 11.86 -2.21 -8.73
C ALA A 76 10.66 -1.76 -7.90
N ALA A 77 10.64 -0.52 -7.40
CA ALA A 77 9.50 0.04 -6.67
C ALA A 77 8.22 0.06 -7.51
N VAL A 78 8.34 0.51 -8.77
CA VAL A 78 7.22 0.53 -9.72
C VAL A 78 6.73 -0.89 -10.02
N TYR A 79 7.66 -1.80 -10.35
CA TYR A 79 7.31 -3.20 -10.62
C TYR A 79 6.62 -3.85 -9.43
N ALA A 80 7.13 -3.62 -8.21
CA ALA A 80 6.55 -4.14 -6.98
C ALA A 80 5.07 -3.75 -6.85
N ARG A 81 4.75 -2.49 -7.18
CA ARG A 81 3.38 -1.97 -7.05
C ARG A 81 2.47 -2.43 -8.18
N GLU A 82 2.90 -2.26 -9.42
CA GLU A 82 2.03 -2.41 -10.59
C GLU A 82 1.90 -3.86 -11.06
N GLN A 83 2.94 -4.68 -10.89
CA GLN A 83 3.01 -6.05 -11.42
C GLN A 83 2.97 -7.10 -10.32
N ALA A 84 3.76 -6.92 -9.25
CA ALA A 84 3.77 -7.85 -8.11
C ALA A 84 2.64 -7.56 -7.10
N HIS A 85 1.90 -6.46 -7.27
CA HIS A 85 0.78 -6.04 -6.43
C HIS A 85 1.12 -5.92 -4.92
N MET A 86 2.38 -5.63 -4.61
CA MET A 86 2.88 -5.44 -3.26
C MET A 86 2.45 -4.08 -2.67
N LYS A 87 2.61 -3.95 -1.35
CA LYS A 87 2.22 -2.75 -0.59
C LYS A 87 3.41 -2.17 0.19
N ASP A 88 3.98 -2.92 1.12
CA ASP A 88 4.99 -2.37 2.02
C ASP A 88 6.35 -2.20 1.33
N THR A 89 6.80 -3.19 0.56
CA THR A 89 8.04 -3.14 -0.23
C THR A 89 8.09 -1.97 -1.23
N PRO A 90 7.08 -1.71 -2.09
CA PRO A 90 7.10 -0.55 -2.98
C PRO A 90 7.21 0.78 -2.22
N ALA A 91 6.45 0.94 -1.12
CA ALA A 91 6.50 2.13 -0.28
C ALA A 91 7.88 2.30 0.37
N LEU A 92 8.50 1.20 0.82
CA LEU A 92 9.85 1.17 1.38
C LEU A 92 10.89 1.62 0.35
N LEU A 93 10.84 1.11 -0.88
CA LEU A 93 11.79 1.50 -1.92
C LEU A 93 11.61 2.96 -2.35
N ALA A 94 10.37 3.46 -2.41
CA ALA A 94 10.12 4.90 -2.60
C ALA A 94 10.69 5.73 -1.43
N ALA A 95 10.56 5.27 -0.19
CA ALA A 95 11.14 5.92 0.97
C ALA A 95 12.68 5.91 0.95
N VAL A 96 13.31 4.82 0.48
CA VAL A 96 14.77 4.78 0.23
C VAL A 96 15.18 5.83 -0.80
N LEU A 97 14.44 6.00 -1.90
CA LEU A 97 14.70 7.06 -2.88
C LEU A 97 14.54 8.46 -2.29
N ALA A 98 13.64 8.65 -1.32
CA ALA A 98 13.53 9.93 -0.61
C ALA A 98 14.83 10.33 0.09
N THR A 99 15.66 9.36 0.49
CA THR A 99 16.98 9.59 1.09
C THR A 99 18.08 9.66 0.02
N ARG A 100 18.02 8.80 -1.00
CA ARG A 100 19.13 8.60 -1.96
C ARG A 100 19.04 9.45 -3.23
N ASP A 101 17.86 9.59 -3.80
CA ASP A 101 17.65 10.25 -5.09
C ASP A 101 16.21 10.78 -5.21
N VAL A 102 16.06 12.05 -4.83
CA VAL A 102 14.78 12.76 -4.88
C VAL A 102 14.26 12.91 -6.31
N ALA A 103 15.14 13.01 -7.31
CA ALA A 103 14.72 13.17 -8.70
C ALA A 103 14.05 11.90 -9.22
N LEU A 104 14.60 10.73 -8.90
CA LEU A 104 13.97 9.44 -9.19
C LEU A 104 12.70 9.23 -8.36
N LEU A 105 12.69 9.61 -7.08
CA LEU A 105 11.48 9.56 -6.27
C LEU A 105 10.33 10.32 -6.96
N ARG A 106 10.57 11.56 -7.40
CA ARG A 106 9.55 12.37 -8.09
C ARG A 106 8.96 11.67 -9.31
N LYS A 107 9.78 10.93 -10.07
CA LYS A 107 9.34 10.19 -11.27
C LYS A 107 8.45 8.99 -10.94
N VAL A 108 8.68 8.32 -9.82
CA VAL A 108 7.96 7.08 -9.47
C VAL A 108 6.85 7.28 -8.44
N PHE A 109 6.83 8.41 -7.73
CA PHE A 109 5.98 8.62 -6.56
C PHE A 109 4.50 8.35 -6.85
N MET A 110 3.91 8.97 -7.87
CA MET A 110 2.47 8.81 -8.17
C MET A 110 2.10 7.41 -8.67
N ARG A 111 3.07 6.66 -9.20
CA ARG A 111 2.87 5.27 -9.64
C ARG A 111 2.90 4.29 -8.47
N VAL A 112 3.73 4.58 -7.47
CA VAL A 112 3.88 3.76 -6.26
C VAL A 112 2.81 4.11 -5.23
N VAL A 113 2.60 5.40 -4.99
CA VAL A 113 1.69 5.96 -3.99
C VAL A 113 0.37 6.30 -4.68
N ASP A 114 -0.37 5.27 -5.06
CA ASP A 114 -1.56 5.37 -5.92
C ASP A 114 -2.89 5.45 -5.16
N ASN A 115 -2.89 5.29 -3.84
CA ASN A 115 -4.07 5.39 -2.96
C ASN A 115 -3.67 5.78 -1.52
N GLY A 116 -4.67 6.05 -0.68
CA GLY A 116 -4.50 6.47 0.70
C GLY A 116 -3.73 5.46 1.56
N ARG A 117 -3.87 4.15 1.30
CA ARG A 117 -3.10 3.12 2.03
C ARG A 117 -1.61 3.25 1.71
N MET A 118 -1.26 3.36 0.44
CA MET A 118 0.13 3.52 0.02
C MET A 118 0.72 4.84 0.53
N LEU A 119 -0.09 5.91 0.60
CA LEU A 119 0.34 7.19 1.15
C LEU A 119 0.68 7.06 2.65
N ARG A 120 -0.22 6.46 3.43
CA ARG A 120 0.01 6.21 4.86
C ARG A 120 1.25 5.36 5.10
N ASN A 121 1.38 4.26 4.36
CA ASN A 121 2.55 3.38 4.42
C ASN A 121 3.85 4.16 4.15
N PHE A 122 3.90 4.96 3.08
CA PHE A 122 5.07 5.78 2.75
C PHE A 122 5.41 6.78 3.87
N VAL A 123 4.41 7.49 4.40
CA VAL A 123 4.60 8.44 5.51
C VAL A 123 5.08 7.74 6.78
N GLN A 124 4.50 6.59 7.11
CA GLN A 124 4.89 5.79 8.27
C GLN A 124 6.37 5.36 8.19
N ILE A 125 6.78 4.81 7.04
CA ILE A 125 8.17 4.36 6.81
C ILE A 125 9.16 5.54 6.87
N LEU A 126 8.79 6.71 6.34
CA LEU A 126 9.64 7.90 6.44
C LEU A 126 9.74 8.44 7.87
N ARG A 127 8.70 8.29 8.68
CA ARG A 127 8.72 8.78 10.07
C ARG A 127 9.41 7.83 11.03
N SER A 128 9.44 6.53 10.70
CA SER A 128 10.09 5.52 11.55
C SER A 128 11.61 5.67 11.61
N GLY A 129 12.24 6.32 10.63
CA GLY A 129 13.70 6.46 10.61
C GLY A 129 14.45 5.34 9.90
N VAL A 130 13.77 4.23 9.55
CA VAL A 130 14.42 3.00 9.07
C VAL A 130 15.16 3.19 7.74
N THR A 131 14.78 4.20 6.95
CA THR A 131 15.42 4.55 5.67
C THR A 131 16.47 5.67 5.81
N GLY A 132 16.90 5.99 7.04
CA GLY A 132 17.91 7.01 7.33
C GLY A 132 17.37 8.44 7.49
N ARG A 133 16.04 8.64 7.41
CA ARG A 133 15.38 9.91 7.71
C ARG A 133 14.14 9.70 8.58
N LYS A 134 13.86 10.64 9.48
CA LYS A 134 12.72 10.61 10.42
C LYS A 134 11.61 11.64 10.09
N SER A 135 11.76 12.39 9.00
CA SER A 135 10.82 13.43 8.58
C SER A 135 10.66 13.46 7.07
N LEU A 136 9.55 14.02 6.57
CA LEU A 136 9.31 14.18 5.14
C LEU A 136 10.29 15.17 4.47
N GLY A 137 10.83 16.15 5.21
CA GLY A 137 11.58 17.28 4.62
C GLY A 137 10.81 17.97 3.48
N THR A 138 11.50 18.74 2.64
CA THR A 138 10.84 19.57 1.63
C THR A 138 10.26 18.76 0.46
N ALA A 139 11.06 17.87 -0.14
CA ALA A 139 10.67 17.21 -1.39
C ALA A 139 9.57 16.14 -1.23
N PRO A 140 9.69 15.15 -0.31
CA PRO A 140 8.57 14.25 -0.01
C PRO A 140 7.33 14.97 0.49
N LYS A 141 7.46 16.02 1.32
CA LYS A 141 6.28 16.84 1.73
C LYS A 141 5.59 17.44 0.51
N ARG A 142 6.35 17.98 -0.44
CA ARG A 142 5.77 18.54 -1.67
C ARG A 142 5.05 17.47 -2.50
N LEU A 143 5.62 16.28 -2.62
CA LEU A 143 4.97 15.16 -3.32
C LEU A 143 3.65 14.74 -2.67
N VAL A 144 3.60 14.71 -1.33
CA VAL A 144 2.34 14.45 -0.60
C VAL A 144 1.32 15.57 -0.81
N LEU A 145 1.76 16.83 -0.83
CA LEU A 145 0.89 17.98 -1.13
C LEU A 145 0.30 17.89 -2.55
N ASP A 146 1.15 17.60 -3.54
CA ASP A 146 0.73 17.45 -4.94
C ASP A 146 -0.23 16.26 -5.08
N TRP A 147 0.00 15.17 -4.33
CA TRP A 147 -0.90 14.02 -4.29
C TRP A 147 -2.27 14.39 -3.75
N LEU A 148 -2.33 15.11 -2.63
CA LEU A 148 -3.60 15.56 -2.03
C LEU A 148 -4.37 16.51 -2.94
N ALA A 149 -3.65 17.34 -3.71
CA ALA A 149 -4.24 18.28 -4.66
C ALA A 149 -4.82 17.58 -5.91
N GLN A 150 -4.23 16.46 -6.35
CA GLN A 150 -4.71 15.71 -7.52
C GLN A 150 -5.95 14.84 -7.25
N ARG A 151 -6.28 14.58 -5.98
CA ARG A 151 -7.45 13.79 -5.62
C ARG A 151 -8.72 14.61 -5.72
N ASP A 152 -9.75 14.04 -6.32
CA ASP A 152 -11.11 14.56 -6.20
C ASP A 152 -11.67 14.32 -4.78
N ASP A 153 -12.80 14.96 -4.47
CA ASP A 153 -13.38 14.92 -3.12
C ASP A 153 -13.84 13.51 -2.70
N ALA A 154 -14.37 12.73 -3.64
CA ALA A 154 -14.82 11.36 -3.37
C ALA A 154 -13.64 10.42 -3.15
N GLN A 155 -12.55 10.59 -3.92
CA GLN A 155 -11.30 9.89 -3.73
C GLN A 155 -10.66 10.23 -2.39
N LEU A 156 -10.64 11.51 -1.97
CA LEU A 156 -10.13 11.88 -0.65
C LEU A 156 -10.93 11.28 0.49
N LEU A 157 -12.27 11.28 0.39
CA LEU A 157 -13.11 10.58 1.36
C LEU A 157 -12.83 9.07 1.34
N ALA A 158 -12.63 8.48 0.17
CA ALA A 158 -12.29 7.07 0.08
C ALA A 158 -10.93 6.75 0.71
N ASP A 159 -9.95 7.61 0.46
CA ASP A 159 -8.60 7.53 0.98
C ASP A 159 -8.53 7.84 2.48
N SER A 160 -9.58 8.40 3.09
CA SER A 160 -9.65 8.61 4.55
C SER A 160 -9.85 7.31 5.33
N VAL A 161 -10.31 6.24 4.68
CA VAL A 161 -10.47 4.92 5.30
C VAL A 161 -9.10 4.37 5.70
N GLY A 162 -8.95 4.03 6.98
CA GLY A 162 -7.74 3.48 7.56
C GLY A 162 -6.97 4.47 8.44
N ASN A 163 -6.10 3.93 9.29
CA ASN A 163 -5.39 4.62 10.34
C ASN A 163 -3.89 4.28 10.33
N ASP A 164 -3.16 4.81 11.31
CA ASP A 164 -1.76 4.51 11.64
C ASP A 164 -0.72 4.70 10.51
N PRO A 165 -0.48 5.94 10.05
CA PRO A 165 -1.16 7.19 10.43
C PRO A 165 -2.48 7.37 9.69
N SER A 166 -3.46 8.10 10.24
CA SER A 166 -4.69 8.42 9.49
C SER A 166 -4.44 9.46 8.39
N LEU A 167 -5.37 9.57 7.42
CA LEU A 167 -5.30 10.68 6.43
C LEU A 167 -5.38 12.05 7.14
N ALA A 168 -6.14 12.14 8.23
CA ALA A 168 -6.22 13.33 9.06
C ALA A 168 -4.85 13.74 9.63
N ASP A 169 -4.06 12.77 10.11
CA ASP A 169 -2.69 13.02 10.59
C ASP A 169 -1.78 13.52 9.47
N VAL A 170 -1.92 12.96 8.26
CA VAL A 170 -1.16 13.42 7.09
C VAL A 170 -1.52 14.85 6.73
N ILE A 171 -2.83 15.19 6.69
CA ILE A 171 -3.31 16.56 6.40
C ILE A 171 -2.79 17.54 7.46
N LYS A 172 -2.94 17.20 8.76
CA LYS A 172 -2.42 17.99 9.88
C LYS A 172 -0.91 18.19 9.80
N MET A 173 -0.17 17.23 9.25
CA MET A 173 1.29 17.29 9.14
C MET A 173 1.79 18.11 7.95
N VAL A 174 1.14 18.00 6.79
CA VAL A 174 1.63 18.68 5.57
C VAL A 174 0.98 20.04 5.32
N HIS A 175 -0.18 20.30 5.94
CA HIS A 175 -0.94 21.54 5.82
C HIS A 175 -1.24 21.90 4.35
N PRO A 176 -2.05 21.10 3.63
CA PRO A 176 -2.42 21.42 2.25
C PRO A 176 -3.22 22.72 2.19
N LYS A 177 -2.92 23.55 1.20
CA LYS A 177 -3.75 24.71 0.88
C LYS A 177 -4.99 24.21 0.10
N PRO A 178 -6.21 24.47 0.57
CA PRO A 178 -7.41 24.10 -0.18
C PRO A 178 -7.49 24.88 -1.50
N ALA A 179 -8.03 24.24 -2.54
CA ALA A 179 -8.22 24.87 -3.85
C ALA A 179 -9.40 25.84 -3.85
N ASP A 180 -10.46 25.51 -3.10
CA ASP A 180 -11.70 26.26 -2.98
C ASP A 180 -12.34 26.07 -1.59
N ALA A 181 -13.50 26.69 -1.38
CA ALA A 181 -14.23 26.63 -0.11
C ALA A 181 -14.76 25.21 0.21
N ALA A 182 -15.13 24.42 -0.80
CA ALA A 182 -15.62 23.06 -0.61
C ALA A 182 -14.49 22.13 -0.15
N ARG A 183 -13.30 22.25 -0.76
CA ARG A 183 -12.09 21.53 -0.35
C ARG A 183 -11.62 21.97 1.04
N ALA A 184 -11.77 23.25 1.38
CA ALA A 184 -11.49 23.75 2.72
C ALA A 184 -12.41 23.10 3.76
N ALA A 185 -13.72 23.03 3.49
CA ALA A 185 -14.70 22.36 4.34
C ALA A 185 -14.41 20.86 4.45
N LEU A 186 -14.06 20.18 3.35
CA LEU A 186 -13.67 18.76 3.35
C LEU A 186 -12.44 18.52 4.22
N TYR A 187 -11.38 19.32 4.10
CA TYR A 187 -10.19 19.16 4.94
C TYR A 187 -10.51 19.39 6.41
N ALA A 188 -11.32 20.40 6.74
CA ALA A 188 -11.78 20.65 8.11
C ALA A 188 -12.59 19.48 8.67
N TYR A 189 -13.54 18.95 7.90
CA TYR A 189 -14.30 17.74 8.24
C TYR A 189 -13.39 16.53 8.52
N LEU A 190 -12.45 16.24 7.60
CA LEU A 190 -11.55 15.09 7.74
C LEU A 190 -10.62 15.18 8.97
N ILE A 191 -10.24 16.38 9.39
CA ILE A 191 -9.37 16.57 10.56
C ILE A 191 -10.13 16.80 11.88
N GLY A 192 -11.47 16.80 11.84
CA GLY A 192 -12.33 17.00 13.01
C GLY A 192 -12.36 18.45 13.51
N ARG A 193 -12.35 19.43 12.59
CA ARG A 193 -12.54 20.86 12.90
C ARG A 193 -13.91 21.34 12.45
N ASP A 194 -14.34 22.47 13.02
CA ASP A 194 -15.54 23.18 12.60
C ASP A 194 -15.49 23.52 11.11
N HIS A 195 -16.62 23.34 10.45
CA HIS A 195 -16.77 23.54 9.02
C HIS A 195 -18.23 23.85 8.69
N ASP A 196 -18.45 24.51 7.56
CA ASP A 196 -19.79 24.70 7.03
C ASP A 196 -20.26 23.44 6.30
N ALA A 197 -21.30 22.79 6.84
CA ALA A 197 -21.87 21.58 6.29
C ALA A 197 -22.47 21.79 4.87
N ALA A 198 -22.91 23.01 4.53
CA ALA A 198 -23.43 23.33 3.21
C ALA A 198 -22.35 23.30 2.12
N LEU A 199 -21.11 23.62 2.49
CA LEU A 199 -19.95 23.61 1.60
C LEU A 199 -19.34 22.23 1.41
N LEU A 200 -19.71 21.24 2.23
CA LEU A 200 -19.17 19.89 2.10
C LEU A 200 -19.48 19.29 0.73
N PRO A 201 -18.58 18.50 0.13
CA PRO A 201 -18.84 17.81 -1.12
C PRO A 201 -20.09 16.92 -1.03
N ALA A 202 -20.82 16.77 -2.15
CA ALA A 202 -22.09 16.07 -2.18
C ALA A 202 -22.02 14.64 -1.60
N VAL A 203 -20.92 13.92 -1.88
CA VAL A 203 -20.68 12.57 -1.36
C VAL A 203 -20.61 12.52 0.17
N VAL A 204 -20.00 13.53 0.80
CA VAL A 204 -19.92 13.63 2.27
C VAL A 204 -21.29 13.98 2.84
N ARG A 205 -22.01 14.92 2.22
CA ARG A 205 -23.36 15.30 2.67
C ARG A 205 -24.34 14.11 2.59
N GLN A 206 -24.28 13.34 1.51
CA GLN A 206 -25.08 12.11 1.35
C GLN A 206 -24.72 11.07 2.41
N TYR A 207 -23.42 10.88 2.68
CA TYR A 207 -22.96 9.98 3.74
C TYR A 207 -23.46 10.38 5.13
N GLU A 208 -23.34 11.67 5.47
CA GLU A 208 -23.80 12.18 6.76
C GLU A 208 -25.34 12.15 6.89
N ALA A 209 -26.08 12.40 5.80
CA ALA A 209 -27.54 12.26 5.77
C ALA A 209 -27.98 10.80 5.99
N PHE A 210 -27.34 9.84 5.29
CA PHE A 210 -27.62 8.42 5.49
C PHE A 210 -27.29 7.97 6.92
N LYS A 211 -26.14 8.42 7.46
CA LYS A 211 -25.72 8.14 8.84
C LYS A 211 -26.70 8.65 9.89
N ARG A 212 -27.38 9.77 9.65
CA ARG A 212 -28.42 10.32 10.54
C ARG A 212 -29.80 9.67 10.35
N GLY A 213 -30.00 8.91 9.28
CA GLY A 213 -31.31 8.36 8.90
C GLY A 213 -32.20 9.35 8.14
N ASP A 214 -31.65 10.46 7.64
CA ASP A 214 -32.38 11.46 6.86
C ASP A 214 -32.73 10.93 5.44
N THR A 215 -32.04 9.87 4.99
CA THR A 215 -32.29 9.20 3.72
C THR A 215 -32.06 7.69 3.85
N LEU A 216 -32.80 6.92 3.05
CA LEU A 216 -32.61 5.48 2.87
C LEU A 216 -31.68 5.16 1.69
N ASP A 217 -31.28 6.18 0.92
CA ASP A 217 -30.41 5.99 -0.24
C ASP A 217 -28.97 5.71 0.21
N VAL A 218 -28.51 4.49 -0.01
CA VAL A 218 -27.13 4.09 0.31
C VAL A 218 -26.16 4.95 -0.52
N PRO A 219 -25.25 5.71 0.12
CA PRO A 219 -24.35 6.61 -0.57
C PRO A 219 -23.20 5.85 -1.26
N GLY A 220 -22.64 6.43 -2.32
CA GLY A 220 -21.54 5.85 -3.12
C GLY A 220 -20.16 5.94 -2.46
N VAL A 221 -20.04 5.63 -1.16
CA VAL A 221 -18.80 5.69 -0.39
C VAL A 221 -18.18 4.30 -0.21
N PRO A 222 -16.89 4.18 0.20
CA PRO A 222 -16.34 2.87 0.52
C PRO A 222 -17.18 2.17 1.58
N PHE A 223 -17.42 0.89 1.38
CA PHE A 223 -18.29 0.12 2.26
C PHE A 223 -17.81 0.09 3.71
N GLN A 224 -16.49 0.25 3.96
CA GLN A 224 -15.91 0.34 5.29
C GLN A 224 -16.49 1.50 6.11
N LEU A 225 -16.92 2.58 5.47
CA LEU A 225 -17.59 3.69 6.13
C LEU A 225 -19.05 3.36 6.48
N LEU A 226 -19.67 2.45 5.72
CA LEU A 226 -21.06 2.01 5.89
C LEU A 226 -21.20 0.91 6.93
N THR A 227 -20.24 -0.03 7.02
CA THR A 227 -20.33 -1.19 7.91
C THR A 227 -20.36 -0.88 9.41
N SER A 228 -20.04 0.36 9.78
CA SER A 228 -20.17 0.83 11.16
C SER A 228 -21.58 1.30 11.51
N LEU A 229 -22.46 1.43 10.51
CA LEU A 229 -23.82 1.94 10.64
C LEU A 229 -24.82 0.78 10.85
N PRO A 230 -26.01 1.06 11.41
CA PRO A 230 -27.08 0.06 11.51
C PRO A 230 -27.69 -0.21 10.12
N LEU A 231 -27.08 -1.14 9.38
CA LEU A 231 -27.50 -1.50 8.01
C LEU A 231 -28.59 -2.58 8.02
N GLY A 232 -29.67 -2.34 7.27
CA GLY A 232 -30.72 -3.32 6.99
C GLY A 232 -30.38 -4.26 5.82
N PRO A 233 -31.17 -5.33 5.60
CA PRO A 233 -30.92 -6.28 4.51
C PRO A 233 -30.88 -5.64 3.11
N GLN A 234 -31.71 -4.62 2.86
CA GLN A 234 -31.71 -3.93 1.56
C GLN A 234 -30.46 -3.06 1.36
N ASP A 235 -29.93 -2.44 2.42
CA ASP A 235 -28.68 -1.67 2.32
C ASP A 235 -27.53 -2.58 1.91
N TRP A 236 -27.47 -3.79 2.46
CA TRP A 236 -26.48 -4.80 2.08
C TRP A 236 -26.61 -5.24 0.62
N VAL A 237 -27.83 -5.35 0.09
CA VAL A 237 -28.08 -5.62 -1.33
C VAL A 237 -27.55 -4.47 -2.19
N GLU A 238 -27.83 -3.22 -1.83
CA GLU A 238 -27.33 -2.05 -2.59
C GLU A 238 -25.80 -1.92 -2.54
N ILE A 239 -25.19 -2.23 -1.38
CA ILE A 239 -23.73 -2.32 -1.25
C ILE A 239 -23.18 -3.40 -2.18
N ALA A 240 -23.80 -4.58 -2.21
CA ALA A 240 -23.36 -5.70 -3.02
C ALA A 240 -23.49 -5.43 -4.53
N LYS A 241 -24.56 -4.75 -4.97
CA LYS A 241 -24.74 -4.32 -6.38
C LYS A 241 -23.62 -3.42 -6.89
N ARG A 242 -23.00 -2.63 -6.00
CA ARG A 242 -21.90 -1.70 -6.33
C ARG A 242 -20.52 -2.28 -6.05
N ALA A 243 -20.45 -3.49 -5.49
CA ALA A 243 -19.19 -4.09 -5.07
C ALA A 243 -18.32 -4.50 -6.27
N LYS A 244 -17.08 -4.00 -6.31
CA LYS A 244 -16.08 -4.46 -7.28
C LYS A 244 -15.62 -5.87 -6.95
N TRP A 245 -15.12 -6.60 -7.95
CA TRP A 245 -14.62 -7.98 -7.82
C TRP A 245 -13.83 -8.27 -6.53
N GLN A 246 -12.81 -7.47 -6.22
CA GLN A 246 -11.97 -7.70 -5.03
C GLN A 246 -12.76 -7.58 -3.72
N MET A 247 -13.66 -6.60 -3.64
CA MET A 247 -14.54 -6.43 -2.49
C MET A 247 -15.51 -7.61 -2.39
N THR A 248 -16.14 -8.00 -3.50
CA THR A 248 -17.07 -9.14 -3.54
C THR A 248 -16.39 -10.41 -3.08
N ARG A 249 -15.23 -10.74 -3.66
CA ARG A 249 -14.42 -11.92 -3.30
C ARG A 249 -14.07 -11.94 -1.81
N MET A 250 -13.68 -10.81 -1.23
CA MET A 250 -13.30 -10.74 0.18
C MET A 250 -14.49 -10.76 1.15
N ASN A 251 -15.71 -10.50 0.67
CA ASN A 251 -16.90 -10.31 1.52
C ASN A 251 -18.04 -11.29 1.22
N LEU A 252 -17.81 -12.38 0.47
CA LEU A 252 -18.83 -13.39 0.18
C LEU A 252 -19.55 -13.88 1.45
N ASN A 253 -18.79 -14.25 2.49
CA ASN A 253 -19.40 -14.70 3.75
C ASN A 253 -20.17 -13.60 4.48
N THR A 254 -19.72 -12.34 4.39
CA THR A 254 -20.45 -11.20 4.97
C THR A 254 -21.77 -10.98 4.23
N PHE A 255 -21.74 -10.98 2.91
CA PHE A 255 -22.94 -10.88 2.09
C PHE A 255 -23.92 -12.03 2.35
N ALA A 256 -23.43 -13.27 2.44
CA ALA A 256 -24.27 -14.43 2.77
C ALA A 256 -24.96 -14.26 4.14
N ARG A 257 -24.22 -13.85 5.18
CA ARG A 257 -24.79 -13.61 6.52
C ARG A 257 -25.89 -12.54 6.56
N HIS A 258 -25.88 -11.60 5.61
CA HIS A 258 -26.87 -10.55 5.51
C HIS A 258 -27.97 -10.85 4.46
N GLY A 259 -28.08 -12.10 4.01
CA GLY A 259 -29.16 -12.55 3.10
C GLY A 259 -29.07 -11.94 1.70
N VAL A 260 -27.90 -11.41 1.31
CA VAL A 260 -27.68 -10.75 0.03
C VAL A 260 -27.96 -11.69 -1.15
N PHE A 261 -27.63 -12.97 -0.99
CA PHE A 261 -27.78 -14.00 -2.03
C PHE A 261 -29.14 -14.70 -2.06
N GLU A 262 -30.04 -14.40 -1.11
CA GLU A 262 -31.38 -14.98 -1.03
C GLU A 262 -32.42 -14.19 -1.84
N ARG A 263 -31.96 -13.17 -2.57
CA ARG A 263 -32.79 -12.18 -3.24
C ARG A 263 -32.63 -12.29 -4.76
N ASP A 264 -33.73 -12.14 -5.49
CA ASP A 264 -33.81 -12.36 -6.95
C ASP A 264 -32.85 -11.51 -7.82
N TRP A 265 -32.24 -10.46 -7.26
CA TRP A 265 -31.32 -9.60 -8.00
C TRP A 265 -30.02 -10.32 -8.42
N VAL A 266 -29.62 -11.39 -7.72
CA VAL A 266 -28.37 -12.12 -7.99
C VAL A 266 -28.43 -12.95 -9.28
N ALA A 267 -29.61 -13.44 -9.66
CA ALA A 267 -29.80 -14.19 -10.91
C ALA A 267 -29.54 -13.36 -12.19
N ARG A 268 -29.40 -12.03 -12.07
CA ARG A 268 -29.17 -11.09 -13.18
C ARG A 268 -27.72 -10.60 -13.29
N MET A 269 -26.81 -11.10 -12.46
CA MET A 269 -25.40 -10.69 -12.45
C MET A 269 -24.47 -11.56 -13.30
N VAL A 270 -24.97 -12.65 -13.90
CA VAL A 270 -24.21 -13.55 -14.78
C VAL A 270 -24.46 -13.19 -16.24
#